data_AF-A0AAD7MGJ8-F1
#
_entry.id   AF-A0AAD7MGJ8-F1
#
_cell.length_a   1.000
_cell.length_b   1.000
_cell.length_c   1.000
_cell.angle_alpha   90.00
_cell.angle_beta   90.00
_cell.angle_gamma   90.00
#
_symmetry.space_group_name_H-M   'P 1'
#
loop_
_entity.id
_entity.type
_entity.pdbx_description
1 polymer ?
#
loop_
_entity_poly.entity_id
_entity_poly.type
_entity_poly.pdbx_seq_one_letter_code
_entity_poly.pdbx_strand_id
1 'polypeptide(L)'
;EPEKPLRCSQCQKTIKDCQKTDWKAHKRSVCTKPAIFHKLDKMMSKNPVMAGLQSFEQAAWADRVRNPQTIGACDGCFRRFRGFPPREEEEEDENTPDAGDAFKHCQDCDWTICRDCSHPQAQGVPYFDRPAGTCRCPTANFGVSYCRSTPNYLDGDGRKPYHGDRHPAMAGSGYSVASFESQERECRTCGVSARHLKKEHLKDALPGIV
;
A
#
# COMPACT_ATOMS: atom_id res chain seq x y z
N GLU A 1 49.14 -3.95 -23.91
CA GLU A 1 48.61 -4.68 -22.73
C GLU A 1 47.08 -4.57 -22.72
N PRO A 2 46.32 -5.62 -22.38
CA PRO A 2 44.86 -5.51 -22.28
C PRO A 2 44.47 -4.59 -21.13
N GLU A 3 43.70 -3.55 -21.44
CA GLU A 3 43.23 -2.54 -20.48
C GLU A 3 42.42 -3.23 -19.36
N LYS A 4 42.90 -3.13 -18.11
CA LYS A 4 42.22 -3.74 -16.97
C LYS A 4 40.84 -3.10 -16.82
N PRO A 5 39.76 -3.89 -16.74
CA PRO A 5 38.43 -3.32 -16.68
C PRO A 5 38.25 -2.53 -15.38
N LEU A 6 37.76 -1.30 -15.49
CA LEU A 6 37.45 -0.45 -14.34
C LEU A 6 36.42 -1.16 -13.44
N ARG A 7 36.77 -1.32 -12.16
CA ARG A 7 35.91 -1.89 -11.13
C ARG A 7 35.44 -0.78 -10.21
N CYS A 8 34.22 -0.89 -9.70
CA CYS A 8 33.78 -0.04 -8.61
C CYS A 8 34.66 -0.31 -7.37
N SER A 9 35.24 0.73 -6.76
CA SER A 9 36.12 0.59 -5.59
C SER A 9 35.42 -0.04 -4.37
N GLN A 10 34.11 0.15 -4.24
CA GLN A 10 33.29 -0.35 -3.14
C GLN A 10 32.81 -1.80 -3.36
N CYS A 11 32.26 -2.13 -4.54
CA CYS A 11 31.66 -3.46 -4.77
C CYS A 11 32.51 -4.41 -5.64
N GLN A 12 33.63 -3.94 -6.21
CA GLN A 12 34.65 -4.70 -6.96
C GLN A 12 34.14 -5.53 -8.16
N LYS A 13 32.88 -5.33 -8.59
CA LYS A 13 32.29 -6.02 -9.74
C LYS A 13 32.65 -5.33 -11.05
N THR A 14 32.98 -6.15 -12.04
CA THR A 14 33.29 -5.76 -13.42
C THR A 14 31.99 -5.65 -14.21
N ILE A 15 31.69 -4.51 -14.81
CA ILE A 15 30.54 -4.40 -15.72
C ILE A 15 30.98 -3.61 -16.95
N LYS A 16 31.21 -4.32 -18.07
CA LYS A 16 31.56 -3.70 -19.36
C LYS A 16 30.43 -2.80 -19.88
N ASP A 17 29.18 -3.08 -19.52
CA ASP A 17 28.00 -2.38 -20.06
C ASP A 17 27.52 -1.18 -19.20
N CYS A 18 28.02 -1.00 -17.97
CA CYS A 18 27.56 0.09 -17.07
C CYS A 18 28.35 1.40 -17.21
N GLN A 19 29.37 1.47 -18.08
CA GLN A 19 30.39 2.53 -17.97
C GLN A 19 29.97 3.95 -18.37
N LYS A 20 28.81 4.18 -19.00
CA LYS A 20 28.42 5.55 -19.40
C LYS A 20 26.98 5.96 -19.05
N THR A 21 26.00 5.06 -19.18
CA THR A 21 24.59 5.45 -19.03
C THR A 21 24.04 5.22 -17.62
N ASP A 22 24.58 4.25 -16.88
CA ASP A 22 23.94 3.73 -15.66
C ASP A 22 24.76 3.94 -14.36
N TRP A 23 25.89 4.64 -14.45
CA TRP A 23 26.77 4.87 -13.29
C TRP A 23 26.08 5.65 -12.15
N LYS A 24 25.23 6.63 -12.50
CA LYS A 24 24.44 7.40 -11.52
C LYS A 24 23.39 6.53 -10.82
N ALA A 25 22.76 5.59 -11.53
CA ALA A 25 21.78 4.68 -10.93
C ALA A 25 22.46 3.62 -10.07
N HIS A 26 23.58 3.06 -10.53
CA HIS A 26 24.42 2.13 -9.77
C HIS A 26 24.89 2.73 -8.44
N LYS A 27 25.36 3.98 -8.46
CA LYS A 27 25.78 4.70 -7.24
C LYS A 27 24.63 4.93 -6.26
N ARG A 28 23.40 5.18 -6.74
CA ARG A 28 22.22 5.42 -5.88
C ARG A 28 21.56 4.16 -5.34
N SER A 29 21.65 3.03 -6.05
CA SER A 29 20.87 1.82 -5.74
C SER A 29 21.68 0.64 -5.21
N VAL A 30 22.95 0.52 -5.62
CA VAL A 30 23.79 -0.67 -5.36
C VAL A 30 25.05 -0.36 -4.53
N CYS A 31 25.49 0.90 -4.49
CA CYS A 31 26.78 1.26 -3.86
C CYS A 31 26.64 1.98 -2.50
N THR A 32 25.48 2.60 -2.23
CA THR A 32 25.22 3.37 -1.01
C THR A 32 24.57 2.55 0.11
N LYS A 33 23.99 1.39 -0.19
CA LYS A 33 23.47 0.50 0.84
C LYS A 33 24.64 -0.28 1.47
N PRO A 34 24.79 -0.27 2.81
CA PRO A 34 25.79 -1.09 3.47
C PRO A 34 25.67 -2.56 3.06
N ALA A 35 26.79 -3.26 2.93
CA ALA A 35 26.84 -4.64 2.43
C ALA A 35 25.91 -5.61 3.19
N ILE A 36 25.65 -5.33 4.47
CA ILE A 36 24.72 -6.12 5.30
C ILE A 36 23.26 -6.03 4.80
N PHE A 37 22.82 -4.86 4.33
CA PHE A 37 21.47 -4.69 3.79
C PHE A 37 21.32 -5.36 2.43
N HIS A 38 22.36 -5.38 1.59
CA HIS A 38 22.34 -6.18 0.36
C HIS A 38 22.25 -7.68 0.65
N LYS A 39 22.93 -8.15 1.71
CA LYS A 39 22.87 -9.55 2.14
C LYS A 39 21.49 -9.90 2.68
N LEU A 40 20.86 -9.01 3.45
CA LEU A 40 19.49 -9.15 3.95
C LEU A 40 18.45 -9.11 2.81
N ASP A 41 18.51 -8.13 1.90
CA ASP A 41 17.64 -8.05 0.72
C ASP A 41 17.74 -9.33 -0.13
N LYS A 42 18.94 -9.86 -0.31
CA LYS A 42 19.20 -11.11 -1.05
C LYS A 42 18.71 -12.36 -0.30
N MET A 43 18.80 -12.38 1.03
CA MET A 43 18.26 -13.48 1.84
C MET A 43 16.74 -13.46 1.91
N MET A 44 16.12 -12.27 2.01
CA MET A 44 14.66 -12.13 2.05
C MET A 44 14.00 -12.38 0.69
N SER A 45 14.60 -11.90 -0.41
CA SER A 45 14.11 -12.19 -1.77
C SER A 45 14.28 -13.64 -2.21
N LYS A 46 15.19 -14.39 -1.55
CA LYS A 46 15.43 -15.82 -1.80
C LYS A 46 14.88 -16.73 -0.72
N ASN A 47 14.12 -16.22 0.26
CA ASN A 47 13.49 -17.06 1.25
C ASN A 47 12.20 -17.64 0.65
N PRO A 48 12.18 -18.92 0.22
CA PRO A 48 11.02 -19.52 -0.43
C PRO A 48 9.80 -19.56 0.49
N VAL A 49 10.00 -19.51 1.81
CA VAL A 49 8.92 -19.54 2.80
C VAL A 49 8.08 -18.26 2.74
N MET A 50 8.72 -17.08 2.72
CA MET A 50 7.98 -15.80 2.69
C MET A 50 7.35 -15.53 1.32
N ALA A 51 8.02 -15.92 0.22
CA ALA A 51 7.42 -15.86 -1.12
C ALA A 51 6.21 -16.81 -1.22
N GLY A 52 6.31 -17.99 -0.60
CA GLY A 52 5.20 -18.93 -0.47
C GLY A 52 4.01 -18.31 0.27
N LEU A 53 4.23 -17.68 1.43
CA LEU A 53 3.16 -17.04 2.20
C LEU A 53 2.42 -15.95 1.42
N GLN A 54 3.13 -15.08 0.69
CA GLN A 54 2.48 -14.08 -0.18
C GLN A 54 1.68 -14.73 -1.30
N SER A 55 2.19 -15.80 -1.91
CA SER A 55 1.48 -16.54 -2.95
C SER A 55 0.21 -17.21 -2.39
N PHE A 56 0.28 -17.80 -1.19
CA PHE A 56 -0.89 -18.38 -0.53
C PHE A 56 -1.92 -17.32 -0.16
N GLU A 57 -1.48 -16.18 0.37
CA GLU A 57 -2.35 -15.05 0.68
C GLU A 57 -3.06 -14.55 -0.60
N GLN A 58 -2.33 -14.37 -1.70
CA GLN A 58 -2.92 -13.97 -2.99
C GLN A 58 -3.90 -15.03 -3.53
N ALA A 59 -3.58 -16.32 -3.40
CA ALA A 59 -4.43 -17.41 -3.86
C ALA A 59 -5.73 -17.51 -3.04
N ALA A 60 -5.65 -17.43 -1.71
CA ALA A 60 -6.81 -17.43 -0.83
C ALA A 60 -7.71 -16.21 -1.09
N TRP A 61 -7.13 -15.07 -1.44
CA TRP A 61 -7.89 -13.85 -1.73
C TRP A 61 -8.58 -13.96 -3.08
N ALA A 62 -7.86 -14.44 -4.10
CA ALA A 62 -8.45 -14.73 -5.40
C ALA A 62 -9.58 -15.76 -5.28
N ASP A 63 -9.48 -16.72 -4.34
CA ASP A 63 -10.54 -17.67 -4.08
C ASP A 63 -11.76 -17.04 -3.42
N ARG A 64 -11.58 -16.19 -2.40
CA ARG A 64 -12.66 -15.44 -1.77
C ARG A 64 -13.44 -14.56 -2.76
N VAL A 65 -12.74 -13.96 -3.73
CA VAL A 65 -13.40 -13.20 -4.81
C VAL A 65 -14.28 -14.09 -5.69
N ARG A 66 -13.83 -15.31 -5.99
CA ARG A 66 -14.62 -16.28 -6.77
C ARG A 66 -15.76 -16.89 -5.97
N ASN A 67 -15.55 -17.07 -4.67
CA ASN A 67 -16.46 -17.74 -3.75
C ASN A 67 -16.71 -16.86 -2.51
N PRO A 68 -17.50 -15.77 -2.64
CA PRO A 68 -17.78 -14.89 -1.52
C PRO A 68 -18.46 -15.67 -0.40
N GLN A 69 -17.88 -15.64 0.79
CA GLN A 69 -18.48 -16.25 1.98
C GLN A 69 -19.20 -15.19 2.80
N THR A 70 -20.15 -15.61 3.64
CA THR A 70 -20.73 -14.72 4.63
C THR A 70 -19.65 -14.23 5.58
N ILE A 71 -19.43 -12.92 5.59
CA ILE A 71 -18.35 -12.31 6.34
C ILE A 71 -18.77 -12.15 7.80
N GLY A 72 -18.25 -13.01 8.67
CA GLY A 72 -18.55 -12.99 10.10
C GLY A 72 -17.66 -12.07 10.94
N ALA A 73 -16.58 -11.55 10.38
CA ALA A 73 -15.61 -10.71 11.10
C ALA A 73 -15.05 -9.59 10.23
N CYS A 74 -14.62 -8.51 10.87
CA CYS A 74 -13.98 -7.38 10.21
C CYS A 74 -12.60 -7.78 9.67
N ASP A 75 -12.34 -7.62 8.37
CA ASP A 75 -11.04 -7.93 7.76
C ASP A 75 -9.92 -6.98 8.23
N GLY A 76 -10.28 -5.83 8.80
CA GLY A 76 -9.36 -4.91 9.43
C GLY A 76 -8.94 -5.42 10.81
N CYS A 77 -9.82 -5.29 11.81
CA CYS A 77 -9.49 -5.57 13.21
C CYS A 77 -9.68 -7.01 13.65
N PHE A 78 -10.14 -7.90 12.77
CA PHE A 78 -10.44 -9.31 13.02
C PHE A 78 -11.51 -9.58 14.08
N ARG A 79 -12.06 -8.53 14.72
CA ARG A 79 -13.21 -8.65 15.62
C ARG A 79 -14.45 -9.10 14.85
N ARG A 80 -15.22 -9.97 15.49
CA ARG A 80 -16.47 -10.51 14.96
C ARG A 80 -17.52 -9.42 14.77
N PHE A 81 -18.29 -9.48 13.69
CA PHE A 81 -19.44 -8.61 13.50
C PHE A 81 -20.59 -9.02 14.44
N ARG A 82 -21.42 -8.05 14.82
CA ARG A 82 -22.59 -8.29 15.66
C ARG A 82 -23.51 -9.35 15.05
N GLY A 83 -23.98 -10.28 15.88
CA GLY A 83 -24.94 -11.31 15.49
C GLY A 83 -24.33 -12.57 14.86
N PHE A 84 -23.02 -12.61 14.63
CA PHE A 84 -22.33 -13.84 14.26
C PHE A 84 -21.95 -14.62 15.54
N PRO A 85 -22.18 -15.94 15.59
CA PRO A 85 -21.75 -16.75 16.72
C PRO A 85 -20.21 -16.92 16.75
N PRO A 86 -19.62 -17.18 17.92
CA PRO A 86 -18.22 -17.62 18.02
C PRO A 86 -18.01 -18.89 17.22
N ARG A 87 -16.80 -19.04 16.65
CA ARG A 87 -16.40 -20.31 16.04
C ARG A 87 -16.12 -21.32 17.14
N GLU A 88 -16.53 -22.57 16.95
CA GLU A 88 -16.39 -23.63 17.95
C GLU A 88 -14.93 -23.88 18.39
N GLU A 89 -13.96 -23.45 17.58
CA GLU A 89 -12.52 -23.61 17.80
C GLU A 89 -11.83 -22.38 18.42
N GLU A 90 -12.54 -21.26 18.60
CA GLU A 90 -11.96 -20.04 19.17
C GLU A 90 -12.20 -20.02 20.69
N GLU A 91 -11.14 -20.22 21.48
CA GLU A 91 -11.11 -19.89 22.91
C GLU A 91 -11.18 -18.35 23.04
N GLU A 92 -12.36 -17.78 22.82
CA GLU A 92 -12.56 -16.34 22.94
C GLU A 92 -12.49 -15.92 24.40
N ASP A 93 -11.67 -14.91 24.67
CA ASP A 93 -11.84 -14.09 25.87
C ASP A 93 -13.22 -13.44 25.77
N GLU A 94 -14.17 -13.87 26.61
CA GLU A 94 -15.56 -13.40 26.68
C GLU A 94 -15.66 -11.86 26.78
N ASN A 95 -14.56 -11.18 27.10
CA ASN A 95 -14.49 -9.72 27.20
C ASN A 95 -14.15 -9.01 25.89
N THR A 96 -13.90 -9.71 24.78
CA THR A 96 -13.57 -9.05 23.52
C THR A 96 -14.83 -8.45 22.89
N PRO A 97 -14.95 -7.11 22.79
CA PRO A 97 -16.16 -6.48 22.25
C PRO A 97 -16.30 -6.79 20.76
N ASP A 98 -17.54 -6.94 20.29
CA ASP A 98 -17.82 -7.09 18.86
C ASP A 98 -17.37 -5.85 18.05
N ALA A 99 -17.22 -6.02 16.74
CA ALA A 99 -16.84 -4.97 15.80
C ALA A 99 -18.02 -4.04 15.42
N GLY A 100 -19.21 -4.26 15.97
CA GLY A 100 -20.47 -3.68 15.50
C GLY A 100 -20.92 -4.28 14.18
N ASP A 101 -21.62 -3.48 13.38
CA ASP A 101 -22.13 -3.88 12.07
C ASP A 101 -21.06 -3.70 10.97
N ALA A 102 -21.18 -4.48 9.89
CA ALA A 102 -20.38 -4.28 8.68
C ALA A 102 -20.65 -2.88 8.11
N PHE A 103 -19.59 -2.10 7.87
CA PHE A 103 -19.71 -0.69 7.51
C PHE A 103 -19.35 -0.41 6.05
N LYS A 104 -18.17 -0.85 5.60
CA LYS A 104 -17.75 -0.73 4.20
C LYS A 104 -17.40 -2.09 3.65
N HIS A 105 -17.82 -2.33 2.42
CA HIS A 105 -17.62 -3.59 1.70
C HIS A 105 -17.13 -3.28 0.28
N CYS A 106 -16.05 -3.94 -0.14
CA CYS A 106 -15.53 -3.81 -1.50
C CYS A 106 -16.10 -4.92 -2.39
N GLN A 107 -16.81 -4.53 -3.45
CA GLN A 107 -17.39 -5.48 -4.40
C GLN A 107 -16.35 -6.20 -5.25
N ASP A 108 -15.14 -5.65 -5.39
CA ASP A 108 -14.10 -6.23 -6.24
C ASP A 108 -13.27 -7.30 -5.51
N CYS A 109 -12.98 -7.09 -4.22
CA CYS A 109 -12.11 -7.99 -3.45
C CYS A 109 -12.74 -8.57 -2.17
N ASP A 110 -14.05 -8.35 -1.98
CA ASP A 110 -14.85 -8.84 -0.84
C ASP A 110 -14.39 -8.33 0.55
N TRP A 111 -13.41 -7.42 0.58
CA TRP A 111 -12.86 -6.85 1.81
C TRP A 111 -13.91 -6.01 2.54
N THR A 112 -14.15 -6.34 3.80
CA THR A 112 -15.21 -5.74 4.61
C THR A 112 -14.71 -5.31 5.97
N ILE A 113 -15.03 -4.08 6.35
CA ILE A 113 -14.55 -3.48 7.60
C ILE A 113 -15.69 -2.88 8.42
N CYS A 114 -15.45 -2.78 9.73
CA CYS A 114 -16.31 -2.04 10.65
C CYS A 114 -16.08 -0.52 10.59
N ARG A 115 -16.95 0.22 11.27
CA ARG A 115 -16.86 1.69 11.36
C ARG A 115 -15.55 2.15 12.00
N ASP A 116 -15.07 1.48 13.03
CA ASP A 116 -13.82 1.84 13.72
C ASP A 116 -12.62 1.66 12.80
N CYS A 117 -12.61 0.60 11.99
CA CYS A 117 -11.57 0.38 11.00
C CYS A 117 -11.55 1.49 9.94
N SER A 118 -12.69 2.06 9.59
CA SER A 118 -12.75 3.19 8.64
C SER A 118 -12.28 4.53 9.21
N HIS A 119 -12.22 4.67 10.55
CA HIS A 119 -11.76 5.87 11.24
C HIS A 119 -10.61 5.51 12.19
N PRO A 120 -9.35 5.55 11.73
CA PRO A 120 -8.20 5.12 12.53
C PRO A 120 -8.12 5.78 13.91
N GLN A 121 -8.65 7.00 14.09
CA GLN A 121 -8.68 7.69 15.38
C GLN A 121 -9.62 7.03 16.41
N ALA A 122 -10.63 6.28 15.95
CA ALA A 122 -11.63 5.64 16.81
C ALA A 122 -11.19 4.27 17.35
N GLN A 123 -10.06 3.72 16.87
CA GLN A 123 -9.65 2.35 17.22
C GLN A 123 -9.03 2.23 18.61
N GLY A 124 -8.58 3.33 19.23
CA GLY A 124 -7.84 3.27 20.51
C GLY A 124 -6.46 2.59 20.44
N VAL A 125 -6.05 2.12 19.26
CA VAL A 125 -4.78 1.43 19.00
C VAL A 125 -3.70 2.45 18.58
N PRO A 126 -2.42 2.28 18.98
CA PRO A 126 -1.31 3.09 18.49
C PRO A 126 -1.23 3.09 16.97
N TYR A 127 -0.86 4.22 16.35
CA TYR A 127 -0.93 4.42 14.89
C TYR A 127 -0.29 3.30 14.06
N PHE A 128 0.84 2.75 14.50
CA PHE A 128 1.59 1.71 13.78
C PHE A 128 0.99 0.30 13.92
N ASP A 129 0.19 0.06 14.96
CA ASP A 129 -0.45 -1.22 15.23
C ASP A 129 -1.90 -1.25 14.72
N ARG A 130 -2.37 -0.13 14.13
CA ARG A 130 -3.74 -0.03 13.62
C ARG A 130 -3.90 -0.96 12.42
N PRO A 131 -4.91 -1.83 12.42
CA PRO A 131 -5.28 -2.55 11.22
C PRO A 131 -5.62 -1.59 10.08
N ALA A 132 -5.11 -1.90 8.89
CA ALA A 132 -5.38 -1.13 7.70
C ALA A 132 -6.88 -1.18 7.37
N GLY A 133 -7.58 -0.09 7.65
CA GLY A 133 -8.96 0.13 7.24
C GLY A 133 -9.10 0.45 5.76
N THR A 134 -8.15 0.01 4.93
CA THR A 134 -8.15 0.24 3.49
C THR A 134 -8.36 -1.08 2.78
N CYS A 135 -9.21 -1.05 1.76
CA CYS A 135 -9.39 -2.15 0.85
C CYS A 135 -8.06 -2.52 0.18
N ARG A 136 -7.87 -3.80 -0.16
CA ARG A 136 -6.67 -4.30 -0.82
C ARG A 136 -6.60 -3.99 -2.32
N CYS A 137 -7.63 -3.37 -2.88
CA CYS A 137 -7.60 -2.98 -4.29
C CYS A 137 -6.47 -1.96 -4.53
N PRO A 138 -5.57 -2.21 -5.50
CA PRO A 138 -4.35 -1.41 -5.67
C PRO A 138 -4.61 0.03 -6.15
N THR A 139 -5.79 0.29 -6.72
CA THR A 139 -6.16 1.57 -7.34
C THR A 139 -7.40 2.21 -6.71
N ALA A 140 -8.03 1.56 -5.74
CA ALA A 140 -9.26 2.03 -5.13
C ALA A 140 -9.41 1.55 -3.69
N ASN A 141 -10.13 2.31 -2.89
CA ASN A 141 -10.50 1.96 -1.53
C ASN A 141 -12.01 1.91 -1.37
N PHE A 142 -12.57 0.72 -1.18
CA PHE A 142 -14.03 0.47 -1.15
C PHE A 142 -14.77 1.11 -2.33
N GLY A 143 -14.26 0.89 -3.56
CA GLY A 143 -14.85 1.44 -4.78
C GLY A 143 -14.52 2.91 -5.06
N VAL A 144 -13.86 3.62 -4.14
CA VAL A 144 -13.41 5.00 -4.36
C VAL A 144 -12.00 4.98 -4.91
N SER A 145 -11.82 5.38 -6.18
CA SER A 145 -10.50 5.43 -6.81
C SER A 145 -9.55 6.38 -6.06
N TYR A 146 -8.31 5.94 -5.82
CA TYR A 146 -7.29 6.77 -5.16
C TYR A 146 -6.98 8.05 -5.92
N CYS A 147 -7.15 8.04 -7.24
CA CYS A 147 -7.00 9.24 -8.05
C CYS A 147 -8.02 10.32 -7.71
N ARG A 148 -9.14 10.01 -7.04
CA ARG A 148 -10.17 10.98 -6.64
C ARG A 148 -10.08 11.39 -5.17
N SER A 149 -9.25 10.72 -4.37
CA SER A 149 -9.02 11.05 -2.96
C SER A 149 -7.82 11.99 -2.78
N THR A 150 -7.84 12.75 -1.69
CA THR A 150 -6.65 13.46 -1.21
C THR A 150 -5.54 12.44 -0.90
N PRO A 151 -4.26 12.79 -1.12
CA PRO A 151 -3.14 11.92 -0.77
C PRO A 151 -3.25 11.39 0.67
N ASN A 152 -3.24 10.07 0.82
CA ASN A 152 -3.20 9.40 2.11
C ASN A 152 -2.10 8.32 2.07
N TYR A 153 -1.34 8.18 3.16
CA TYR A 153 -0.29 7.16 3.28
C TYR A 153 -0.82 5.74 3.08
N LEU A 154 -2.07 5.52 3.50
CA LEU A 154 -2.74 4.23 3.44
C LEU A 154 -3.39 3.93 2.07
N ASP A 155 -3.38 4.88 1.14
CA ASP A 155 -3.83 4.63 -0.22
C ASP A 155 -2.79 3.77 -0.94
N GLY A 156 -3.18 2.59 -1.44
CA GLY A 156 -2.31 1.67 -2.17
C GLY A 156 -2.66 0.21 -1.88
N ASP A 157 -1.66 -0.67 -1.83
CA ASP A 157 -1.79 -2.08 -1.41
C ASP A 157 -1.81 -2.23 0.13
N GLY A 158 -2.10 -1.14 0.86
CA GLY A 158 -2.01 -1.05 2.32
C GLY A 158 -0.57 -1.05 2.88
N ARG A 159 0.45 -1.32 2.06
CA ARG A 159 1.87 -1.37 2.47
C ARG A 159 2.72 -0.29 1.80
N LYS A 160 2.27 0.24 0.66
CA LYS A 160 2.95 1.28 -0.10
C LYS A 160 1.99 2.42 -0.44
N PRO A 161 2.48 3.67 -0.35
CA PRO A 161 1.68 4.82 -0.78
C PRO A 161 1.45 4.80 -2.29
N TYR A 162 0.24 5.20 -2.70
CA TYR A 162 -0.15 5.34 -4.08
C TYR A 162 0.46 6.62 -4.67
N HIS A 163 1.37 6.43 -5.62
CA HIS A 163 2.09 7.49 -6.33
C HIS A 163 1.52 7.78 -7.73
N GLY A 164 0.33 7.27 -8.04
CA GLY A 164 -0.32 7.54 -9.30
C GLY A 164 -0.92 8.94 -9.39
N ASP A 165 -1.61 9.18 -10.49
CA ASP A 165 -2.32 10.43 -10.75
C ASP A 165 -3.38 10.69 -9.68
N ARG A 166 -3.42 11.93 -9.16
CA ARG A 166 -4.46 12.37 -8.22
C ARG A 166 -5.11 13.65 -8.73
N HIS A 167 -6.42 13.71 -8.68
CA HIS A 167 -7.27 14.82 -9.08
C HIS A 167 -8.50 14.88 -8.14
N PRO A 168 -8.28 15.05 -6.81
CA PRO A 168 -9.40 15.28 -5.89
C PRO A 168 -10.17 16.53 -6.29
N ALA A 169 -11.45 16.59 -5.93
CA ALA A 169 -12.24 17.80 -6.13
C ALA A 169 -11.54 18.98 -5.45
N MET A 170 -11.24 20.05 -6.19
CA MET A 170 -10.54 21.22 -5.63
C MET A 170 -11.26 21.75 -4.39
N ALA A 171 -12.60 21.83 -4.47
CA ALA A 171 -13.46 22.13 -3.33
C ALA A 171 -13.39 21.00 -2.28
N GLY A 172 -12.90 21.32 -1.08
CA GLY A 172 -12.82 20.39 0.05
C GLY A 172 -11.54 19.54 0.13
N SER A 173 -10.64 19.65 -0.86
CA SER A 173 -9.35 18.92 -0.82
C SER A 173 -8.33 19.47 0.18
N GLY A 174 -8.52 20.70 0.65
CA GLY A 174 -7.52 21.42 1.47
C GLY A 174 -6.33 21.97 0.67
N TYR A 175 -6.28 21.73 -0.65
CA TYR A 175 -5.22 22.22 -1.52
C TYR A 175 -5.62 23.50 -2.25
N SER A 176 -4.65 24.40 -2.43
CA SER A 176 -4.83 25.61 -3.24
C SER A 176 -4.86 25.30 -4.73
N VAL A 177 -5.42 26.18 -5.56
CA VAL A 177 -5.41 26.03 -7.03
C VAL A 177 -3.98 25.91 -7.58
N ALA A 178 -3.00 26.55 -6.92
CA ALA A 178 -1.59 26.48 -7.30
C ALA A 178 -0.96 25.11 -7.04
N SER A 179 -1.57 24.27 -6.20
CA SER A 179 -1.14 22.89 -5.92
C SER A 179 -1.50 21.91 -7.04
N PHE A 180 -2.31 22.33 -8.00
CA PHE A 180 -2.68 21.54 -9.17
C PHE A 180 -1.88 21.96 -10.41
N GLU A 181 -1.70 21.04 -11.34
CA GLU A 181 -1.16 21.27 -12.67
C GLU A 181 -1.99 22.34 -13.39
N SER A 182 -1.31 23.19 -14.17
CA SER A 182 -1.96 24.31 -14.86
C SER A 182 -2.86 23.86 -16.01
N GLN A 183 -2.50 22.75 -16.66
CA GLN A 183 -3.24 22.16 -17.78
C GLN A 183 -3.99 20.91 -17.32
N GLU A 184 -5.16 20.69 -17.90
CA GLU A 184 -5.87 19.44 -17.77
C GLU A 184 -5.20 18.37 -18.64
N ARG A 185 -5.17 17.15 -18.11
CA ARG A 185 -4.71 15.98 -18.84
C ARG A 185 -5.52 14.78 -18.43
N GLU A 186 -5.47 13.73 -19.24
CA GLU A 186 -6.13 12.47 -18.95
C GLU A 186 -5.47 11.77 -17.75
N CYS A 187 -6.28 11.34 -16.78
CA CYS A 187 -5.82 10.53 -15.67
C CYS A 187 -5.46 9.13 -16.14
N ARG A 188 -4.23 8.68 -15.87
CA ARG A 188 -3.77 7.33 -16.24
C ARG A 188 -4.51 6.18 -15.55
N THR A 189 -5.25 6.47 -14.49
CA THR A 189 -5.97 5.46 -13.69
C THR A 189 -7.45 5.38 -14.05
N CYS A 190 -8.12 6.52 -14.28
CA CYS A 190 -9.56 6.53 -14.54
C CYS A 190 -9.97 7.11 -15.90
N GLY A 191 -9.04 7.61 -16.71
CA GLY A 191 -9.32 8.19 -18.03
C GLY A 191 -10.00 9.57 -18.01
N VAL A 192 -10.36 10.09 -16.83
CA VAL A 192 -10.99 11.41 -16.73
C VAL A 192 -9.97 12.50 -17.00
N SER A 193 -10.31 13.45 -17.88
CA SER A 193 -9.54 14.68 -18.06
C SER A 193 -9.81 15.64 -16.91
N ALA A 194 -8.77 15.94 -16.13
CA ALA A 194 -8.87 16.81 -14.96
C ALA A 194 -7.52 17.49 -14.68
N ARG A 195 -7.55 18.53 -13.83
CA ARG A 195 -6.32 19.10 -13.26
C ARG A 195 -5.81 18.17 -12.16
N HIS A 196 -4.57 17.74 -12.31
CA HIS A 196 -3.94 16.79 -11.40
C HIS A 196 -3.17 17.53 -10.31
N LEU A 197 -3.07 16.94 -9.13
CA LEU A 197 -2.22 17.43 -8.05
C LEU A 197 -0.76 17.30 -8.47
N LYS A 198 0.05 18.34 -8.25
CA LYS A 198 1.47 18.31 -8.60
C LYS A 198 2.23 17.27 -7.77
N LYS A 199 3.33 16.76 -8.32
CA LYS A 199 4.11 15.64 -7.74
C LYS A 199 4.65 15.94 -6.34
N GLU A 200 4.99 17.19 -6.06
CA GLU A 200 5.45 17.65 -4.75
C GLU A 200 4.41 17.39 -3.65
N HIS A 201 3.13 17.60 -3.96
CA HIS A 201 2.01 17.45 -3.01
C HIS A 201 1.55 16.00 -2.84
N LEU A 202 2.05 15.06 -3.65
CA LEU A 202 1.78 13.63 -3.44
C LEU A 202 2.46 13.08 -2.17
N LYS A 203 3.44 13.81 -1.62
CA LYS A 203 4.17 13.43 -0.41
C LYS A 203 3.50 13.90 0.88
N ASP A 204 2.55 14.83 0.79
CA ASP A 204 1.82 15.40 1.93
C ASP A 204 0.97 14.34 2.65
N ALA A 205 0.84 13.16 2.05
CA ALA A 205 0.26 11.95 2.62
C ALA A 205 0.99 11.40 3.87
N LEU A 206 2.27 11.76 4.11
CA LEU A 206 3.07 11.16 5.17
C LEU A 206 2.71 11.71 6.56
N PRO A 207 2.35 10.85 7.54
CA PRO A 207 2.09 11.30 8.91
C PRO A 207 3.36 11.93 9.50
N GLY A 208 3.27 13.19 9.94
CA GLY A 208 4.35 13.90 10.64
C GLY A 208 5.23 14.81 9.81
N ILE A 209 4.87 15.13 8.56
CA ILE A 209 5.49 16.22 7.78
C ILE A 209 4.45 17.34 7.64
N VAL A 210 4.37 18.21 8.64
CA VAL A 210 3.79 19.56 8.53
C VAL A 210 4.89 20.55 8.85
#